data_AF-A0A3M8QAC1-F1
#
_entry.id   AF-A0A3M8QAC1-F1
#
_cell.length_a   1.000
_cell.length_b   1.000
_cell.length_c   1.000
_cell.angle_alpha   90.00
_cell.angle_beta   90.00
_cell.angle_gamma   90.00
#
_symmetry.space_group_name_H-M   'P 1'
#
loop_
_entity.id
_entity.type
_entity.pdbx_description
1 polymer ?
#
loop_
_entity_poly.entity_id
_entity_poly.type
_entity_poly.pdbx_seq_one_letter_code
_entity_poly.pdbx_strand_id
1 'polypeptide(L)'
;MKMAKKLILASLVLPLAISAGSAFAYGGKDHRGSHNDCRSGMDRSMMKDLNLTDDQKTQLKELRRANKDTMKRGGKEQTQQEAHRNQLNELLLADNFDTTKAKALAEQMSDTHTERQVEKLSKQHQMLSVLTPEQKTQFIEQQKNHMDECANDKSERKGDKSDRKDHKQEGKGERKSE
;
A
#
# COMPACT_ATOMS: atom_id res chain seq x y z
N MET A 1 41.51 53.04 20.52
CA MET A 1 40.71 51.83 20.24
C MET A 1 41.53 50.59 20.55
N LYS A 2 40.84 49.55 21.06
CA LYS A 2 41.21 48.13 21.21
C LYS A 2 41.90 47.74 22.53
N MET A 3 41.05 47.18 23.39
CA MET A 3 41.33 46.49 24.64
C MET A 3 41.89 45.09 24.35
N ALA A 4 42.84 44.63 25.15
CA ALA A 4 43.16 43.21 25.27
C ALA A 4 43.33 42.88 26.75
N LYS A 5 42.34 42.20 27.35
CA LYS A 5 42.46 41.62 28.69
C LYS A 5 41.66 40.31 28.81
N LYS A 6 42.46 39.28 29.12
CA LYS A 6 42.20 38.13 30.00
C LYS A 6 41.58 36.86 29.40
N LEU A 7 42.36 35.82 29.63
CA LEU A 7 42.18 34.38 29.46
C LEU A 7 41.07 33.82 30.37
N ILE A 8 40.52 32.67 29.99
CA ILE A 8 40.40 31.40 30.77
C ILE A 8 39.13 30.64 30.34
N LEU A 9 39.35 29.53 29.63
CA LEU A 9 38.84 28.18 29.93
C LEU A 9 37.43 28.07 30.55
N ALA A 10 36.47 27.57 29.77
CA ALA A 10 35.41 26.71 30.26
C ALA A 10 35.08 25.64 29.21
N SER A 11 35.37 24.41 29.59
CA SER A 11 35.33 23.18 28.82
C SER A 11 33.94 22.72 28.42
N LEU A 12 33.88 22.07 27.26
CA LEU A 12 32.90 21.06 26.84
C LEU A 12 32.32 20.25 28.02
N VAL A 13 31.01 20.00 28.02
CA VAL A 13 30.38 18.70 27.71
C VAL A 13 28.86 18.91 27.66
N LEU A 14 28.27 18.81 26.46
CA LEU A 14 26.83 18.66 26.30
C LEU A 14 26.54 17.15 26.27
N PRO A 15 25.79 16.55 27.21
CA PRO A 15 25.51 15.12 27.16
C PRO A 15 24.47 14.86 26.06
N LEU A 16 24.94 14.45 24.88
CA LEU A 16 24.13 13.79 23.86
C LEU A 16 23.85 12.35 24.31
N ALA A 17 22.78 12.17 25.08
CA ALA A 17 22.23 10.85 25.38
C ALA A 17 21.43 10.33 24.17
N ILE A 18 22.12 9.87 23.13
CA ILE A 18 21.49 9.03 22.10
C ILE A 18 21.38 7.63 22.69
N SER A 19 20.23 7.33 23.28
CA SER A 19 19.89 5.99 23.72
C SER A 19 19.72 5.10 22.47
N ALA A 20 20.76 4.32 22.16
CA ALA A 20 20.70 3.28 21.14
C ALA A 20 19.79 2.15 21.62
N GLY A 21 18.49 2.26 21.33
CA GLY A 21 17.50 1.22 21.51
C GLY A 21 17.12 0.57 20.18
N SER A 22 18.06 0.01 19.43
CA SER A 22 17.76 -0.85 18.27
C SER A 22 17.32 -2.23 18.76
N ALA A 23 16.09 -2.31 19.26
CA ALA A 23 15.38 -3.57 19.36
C ALA A 23 14.99 -3.98 17.93
N PHE A 24 15.86 -4.75 17.27
CA PHE A 24 15.46 -5.57 16.13
C PHE A 24 14.39 -6.55 16.64
N ALA A 25 13.13 -6.21 16.39
CA ALA A 25 12.01 -7.09 16.65
C ALA A 25 12.13 -8.30 15.69
N TYR A 26 12.73 -9.35 16.22
CA TYR A 26 12.78 -10.68 15.64
C TYR A 26 11.36 -11.16 15.30
N GLY A 27 11.23 -11.77 14.12
CA GLY A 27 10.00 -12.12 13.43
C GLY A 27 8.86 -12.62 14.31
N GLY A 28 7.82 -11.79 14.41
CA GLY A 28 6.50 -12.21 14.87
C GLY A 28 5.78 -12.96 13.76
N LYS A 29 5.67 -14.28 13.95
CA LYS A 29 4.75 -15.24 13.35
C LYS A 29 3.56 -14.65 12.58
N ASP A 30 3.48 -15.04 11.31
CA ASP A 30 2.28 -15.36 10.55
C ASP A 30 0.94 -14.79 11.05
N HIS A 31 0.64 -13.57 10.63
CA HIS A 31 -0.73 -13.19 10.34
C HIS A 31 -0.81 -12.93 8.84
N ARG A 32 -1.31 -13.92 8.09
CA ARG A 32 -1.94 -13.69 6.78
C ARG A 32 -3.22 -12.89 7.01
N GLY A 33 -3.06 -11.65 7.48
CA GLY A 33 -4.12 -10.70 7.66
C GLY A 33 -4.70 -10.37 6.30
N SER A 34 -6.02 -10.32 6.24
CA SER A 34 -6.80 -10.03 5.05
C SER A 34 -6.47 -8.63 4.51
N HIS A 35 -5.36 -8.50 3.81
CA HIS A 35 -4.87 -7.24 3.24
C HIS A 35 -5.54 -6.91 1.90
N ASN A 36 -6.48 -7.75 1.44
CA ASN A 36 -7.18 -7.58 0.17
C ASN A 36 -8.62 -7.07 0.31
N ASP A 37 -9.18 -7.02 1.52
CA ASP A 37 -10.60 -6.72 1.69
C ASP A 37 -10.96 -5.26 1.47
N CYS A 38 -9.98 -4.34 1.40
CA CYS A 38 -10.24 -2.91 1.18
C CYS A 38 -9.63 -2.38 -0.12
N ARG A 39 -9.62 -3.21 -1.17
CA ARG A 39 -9.19 -2.78 -2.51
C ARG A 39 -10.36 -2.13 -3.26
N SER A 40 -10.19 -0.87 -3.66
CA SER A 40 -11.12 -0.23 -4.61
C SER A 40 -11.12 -0.97 -5.95
N GLY A 41 -12.25 -1.61 -6.26
CA GLY A 41 -12.45 -2.36 -7.49
C GLY A 41 -13.79 -3.09 -7.50
N MET A 42 -14.06 -3.83 -8.57
CA MET A 42 -15.15 -4.80 -8.59
C MET A 42 -14.72 -6.04 -7.81
N ASP A 43 -15.00 -6.04 -6.51
CA ASP A 43 -14.87 -7.27 -5.76
C ASP A 43 -15.84 -8.32 -6.31
N ARG A 44 -15.41 -9.59 -6.29
CA ARG A 44 -16.22 -10.69 -6.78
C ARG A 44 -17.45 -10.92 -5.89
N SER A 45 -17.39 -10.53 -4.63
CA SER A 45 -18.51 -10.55 -3.68
C SER A 45 -19.57 -9.54 -4.09
N MET A 46 -19.21 -8.26 -4.28
CA MET A 46 -20.17 -7.21 -4.66
C MET A 46 -20.95 -7.57 -5.93
N MET A 47 -20.29 -8.16 -6.93
CA MET A 47 -20.97 -8.56 -8.16
C MET A 47 -21.92 -9.77 -7.98
N LYS A 48 -21.71 -10.62 -6.94
CA LYS A 48 -22.63 -11.74 -6.63
C LYS A 48 -23.87 -11.29 -5.87
N ASP A 49 -23.76 -10.20 -5.13
CA ASP A 49 -24.84 -9.63 -4.32
C ASP A 49 -25.82 -8.83 -5.19
N LEU A 50 -25.50 -8.64 -6.47
CA LEU A 50 -26.45 -8.22 -7.48
C LEU A 50 -27.31 -9.44 -7.87
N ASN A 51 -28.63 -9.25 -7.97
CA ASN A 51 -29.56 -10.27 -8.47
C ASN A 51 -29.35 -10.51 -9.97
N LEU A 52 -28.24 -11.14 -10.33
CA LEU A 52 -27.85 -11.40 -11.72
C LEU A 52 -28.65 -12.56 -12.31
N THR A 53 -29.07 -12.42 -13.56
CA THR A 53 -29.63 -13.54 -14.33
C THR A 53 -28.55 -14.57 -14.65
N ASP A 54 -28.93 -15.78 -15.00
CA ASP A 54 -27.97 -16.84 -15.33
C ASP A 54 -27.20 -16.54 -16.62
N ASP A 55 -27.82 -15.84 -17.56
CA ASP A 55 -27.16 -15.32 -18.77
C ASP A 55 -26.10 -14.29 -18.42
N GLN A 56 -26.42 -13.32 -17.55
CA GLN A 56 -25.45 -12.32 -17.08
C GLN A 56 -24.27 -12.97 -16.34
N LYS A 57 -24.54 -13.96 -15.48
CA LYS A 57 -23.48 -14.72 -14.78
C LYS A 57 -22.54 -15.42 -15.77
N THR A 58 -23.10 -16.00 -16.83
CA THR A 58 -22.35 -16.68 -17.88
C THR A 58 -21.46 -15.70 -18.65
N GLN A 59 -22.02 -14.59 -19.13
CA GLN A 59 -21.26 -13.54 -19.83
C GLN A 59 -20.13 -12.97 -18.96
N LEU A 60 -20.41 -12.65 -17.69
CA LEU A 60 -19.40 -12.15 -16.75
C LEU A 60 -18.32 -13.20 -16.45
N LYS A 61 -18.63 -14.49 -16.51
CA LYS A 61 -17.64 -15.57 -16.33
C LYS A 61 -16.72 -15.69 -17.54
N GLU A 62 -17.27 -15.56 -18.74
CA GLU A 62 -16.52 -15.57 -19.99
C GLU A 62 -15.59 -14.36 -20.11
N LEU A 63 -16.09 -13.15 -19.84
CA LEU A 63 -15.28 -11.93 -19.80
C LEU A 63 -14.11 -12.05 -18.81
N ARG A 64 -14.36 -12.60 -17.60
CA ARG A 64 -13.28 -12.84 -16.62
C ARG A 64 -12.25 -13.87 -17.11
N ARG A 65 -12.68 -14.92 -17.82
CA ARG A 65 -11.77 -15.92 -18.39
C ARG A 65 -10.90 -15.29 -19.47
N ALA A 66 -11.51 -14.58 -20.42
CA ALA A 66 -10.80 -13.86 -21.47
C ALA A 66 -9.77 -12.88 -20.89
N ASN A 67 -10.16 -12.08 -19.89
CA ASN A 67 -9.28 -11.15 -19.18
C ASN A 67 -8.16 -11.82 -18.39
N LYS A 68 -8.38 -13.03 -17.87
CA LYS A 68 -7.34 -13.82 -17.19
C LYS A 68 -6.35 -14.39 -18.20
N ASP A 69 -6.83 -14.84 -19.34
CA ASP A 69 -5.99 -15.45 -20.36
C ASP A 69 -5.11 -14.41 -21.07
N THR A 70 -5.58 -13.17 -21.23
CA THR A 70 -4.73 -12.06 -21.72
C THR A 70 -3.60 -11.76 -20.72
N MET A 71 -3.91 -11.72 -19.42
CA MET A 71 -2.92 -11.52 -18.35
C MET A 71 -1.90 -12.66 -18.25
N LYS A 72 -2.35 -13.93 -18.29
CA LYS A 72 -1.45 -15.10 -18.23
C LYS A 72 -0.51 -15.19 -19.42
N ARG A 73 -0.96 -14.80 -20.61
CA ARG A 73 -0.12 -14.74 -21.82
C ARG A 73 0.91 -13.60 -21.73
N GLY A 74 0.70 -12.63 -20.85
CA GLY A 74 1.58 -11.51 -20.57
C GLY A 74 2.73 -11.81 -19.59
N GLY A 75 3.51 -12.88 -19.80
CA GLY A 75 4.79 -13.08 -19.07
C GLY A 75 5.77 -11.89 -19.18
N LYS A 76 5.47 -10.97 -20.11
CA LYS A 76 6.05 -9.63 -20.22
C LYS A 76 5.90 -8.77 -18.97
N GLU A 77 4.85 -8.91 -18.17
CA GLU A 77 4.63 -8.03 -17.01
C GLU A 77 5.61 -8.35 -15.88
N GLN A 78 5.86 -9.64 -15.60
CA GLN A 78 6.83 -10.07 -14.59
C GLN A 78 8.25 -9.67 -14.98
N THR A 79 8.64 -9.91 -16.23
CA THR A 79 9.97 -9.54 -16.75
C THR A 79 10.20 -8.03 -16.74
N GLN A 80 9.20 -7.22 -17.11
CA GLN A 80 9.28 -5.76 -16.98
C GLN A 80 9.43 -5.31 -15.53
N GLN A 81 8.72 -5.96 -14.60
CA GLN A 81 8.80 -5.65 -13.18
C GLN A 81 10.18 -5.97 -12.59
N GLU A 82 10.79 -7.07 -13.01
CA GLU A 82 12.16 -7.43 -12.65
C GLU A 82 13.16 -6.42 -13.23
N ALA A 83 13.01 -6.03 -14.50
CA ALA A 83 13.85 -5.01 -15.12
C ALA A 83 13.77 -3.67 -14.37
N HIS A 84 12.56 -3.21 -14.02
CA HIS A 84 12.38 -1.99 -13.21
C HIS A 84 13.05 -2.08 -11.85
N ARG A 85 12.94 -3.23 -11.16
CA ARG A 85 13.61 -3.45 -9.88
C ARG A 85 15.13 -3.39 -10.00
N ASN A 86 15.69 -3.98 -11.05
CA ASN A 86 17.13 -3.94 -11.29
C ASN A 86 17.62 -2.53 -11.58
N GLN A 87 16.91 -1.77 -12.42
CA GLN A 87 17.23 -0.36 -12.71
C GLN A 87 17.15 0.52 -11.46
N LEU A 88 16.15 0.30 -10.60
CA LEU A 88 16.04 0.98 -9.31
C LEU A 88 17.23 0.63 -8.40
N ASN A 89 17.59 -0.65 -8.30
CA ASN A 89 18.73 -1.08 -7.48
C ASN A 89 20.05 -0.48 -7.99
N GLU A 90 20.28 -0.46 -9.31
CA GLU A 90 21.46 0.16 -9.91
C GLU A 90 21.55 1.65 -9.57
N LEU A 91 20.45 2.39 -9.68
CA LEU A 91 20.39 3.80 -9.35
C LEU A 91 20.70 4.06 -7.86
N LEU A 92 20.17 3.21 -6.97
CA LEU A 92 20.28 3.38 -5.52
C LEU A 92 21.64 2.92 -4.96
N LEU A 93 22.28 1.94 -5.60
CA LEU A 93 23.57 1.39 -5.18
C LEU A 93 24.76 2.06 -5.88
N ALA A 94 24.52 2.95 -6.84
CA ALA A 94 25.58 3.72 -7.48
C ALA A 94 26.29 4.65 -6.48
N ASP A 95 27.60 4.87 -6.68
CA ASP A 95 28.41 5.76 -5.84
C ASP A 95 27.87 7.20 -5.81
N ASN A 96 27.23 7.63 -6.91
CA ASN A 96 26.61 8.94 -7.05
C ASN A 96 25.19 8.81 -7.62
N PHE A 97 24.28 9.64 -7.11
CA PHE A 97 22.90 9.66 -7.57
C PHE A 97 22.75 10.40 -8.90
N ASP A 98 22.34 9.70 -9.95
CA ASP A 98 22.05 10.28 -11.27
C ASP A 98 20.58 10.72 -11.36
N THR A 99 20.36 12.03 -11.14
CA THR A 99 19.01 12.62 -11.19
C THR A 99 18.33 12.50 -12.55
N THR A 100 19.09 12.41 -13.64
CA THR A 100 18.55 12.29 -15.01
C THR A 100 18.02 10.88 -15.24
N LYS A 101 18.80 9.86 -14.86
CA LYS A 101 18.35 8.46 -14.90
C LYS A 101 17.15 8.22 -13.98
N ALA A 102 17.15 8.83 -12.79
CA ALA A 102 16.03 8.74 -11.85
C ALA A 102 14.71 9.26 -12.46
N LYS A 103 14.77 10.41 -13.13
CA LYS A 103 13.60 11.00 -13.80
C LYS A 103 13.08 10.12 -14.94
N ALA A 104 13.97 9.65 -15.81
CA ALA A 104 13.59 8.79 -16.93
C ALA A 104 12.95 7.46 -16.44
N LEU A 105 13.49 6.86 -15.38
CA LEU A 105 12.92 5.66 -14.78
C LEU A 105 11.54 5.93 -14.17
N ALA A 106 11.37 7.06 -13.48
CA ALA A 106 10.08 7.47 -12.92
C ALA A 106 9.01 7.71 -14.01
N GLU A 107 9.38 8.35 -15.12
CA GLU A 107 8.50 8.55 -16.28
C GLU A 107 8.05 7.22 -16.86
N GLN A 108 8.98 6.29 -17.12
CA GLN A 108 8.64 4.96 -17.65
C GLN A 108 7.70 4.19 -16.71
N MET A 109 7.93 4.28 -15.39
CA MET A 109 7.04 3.67 -14.39
C MET A 109 5.65 4.32 -14.39
N SER A 110 5.57 5.64 -14.54
CA SER A 110 4.31 6.38 -14.62
C SER A 110 3.49 6.00 -15.85
N ASP A 111 4.13 5.88 -17.01
CA ASP A 111 3.48 5.48 -18.26
C ASP A 111 2.92 4.05 -18.14
N THR A 112 3.77 3.13 -17.68
CA THR A 112 3.36 1.73 -17.42
C THR A 112 2.19 1.66 -16.44
N HIS A 113 2.22 2.49 -15.39
CA HIS A 113 1.13 2.55 -14.42
C HIS A 113 -0.17 3.06 -15.07
N THR A 114 -0.07 4.13 -15.87
CA THR A 114 -1.22 4.74 -16.56
C THR A 114 -1.87 3.76 -17.52
N GLU A 115 -1.10 3.06 -18.34
CA GLU A 115 -1.60 2.03 -19.26
C GLU A 115 -2.37 0.94 -18.53
N ARG A 116 -1.81 0.42 -17.43
CA ARG A 116 -2.47 -0.61 -16.59
C ARG A 116 -3.76 -0.10 -15.97
N GLN A 117 -3.80 1.17 -15.55
CA GLN A 117 -4.99 1.78 -14.98
C GLN A 117 -6.10 1.92 -16.04
N VAL A 118 -5.75 2.35 -17.26
CA VAL A 118 -6.69 2.43 -18.39
C VAL A 118 -7.20 1.02 -18.74
N GLU A 119 -6.33 0.01 -18.80
CA GLU A 119 -6.74 -1.37 -19.06
C GLU A 119 -7.69 -1.89 -17.97
N LYS A 120 -7.40 -1.61 -16.70
CA LYS A 120 -8.27 -1.96 -15.58
C LYS A 120 -9.64 -1.31 -15.71
N LEU A 121 -9.69 -0.01 -16.01
CA LEU A 121 -10.95 0.72 -16.20
C LEU A 121 -11.74 0.19 -17.39
N SER A 122 -11.08 -0.11 -18.50
CA SER A 122 -11.71 -0.73 -19.68
C SER A 122 -12.37 -2.08 -19.34
N LYS A 123 -11.66 -2.95 -18.60
CA LYS A 123 -12.21 -4.22 -18.13
C LYS A 123 -13.39 -4.03 -17.19
N GLN A 124 -13.31 -3.07 -16.27
CA GLN A 124 -14.42 -2.73 -15.38
C GLN A 124 -15.64 -2.26 -16.18
N HIS A 125 -15.44 -1.39 -17.16
CA HIS A 125 -16.51 -0.91 -18.03
C HIS A 125 -17.19 -2.07 -18.79
N GLN A 126 -16.42 -2.99 -19.39
CA GLN A 126 -16.94 -4.18 -20.07
C GLN A 126 -17.77 -5.09 -19.15
N MET A 127 -17.38 -5.19 -17.88
CA MET A 127 -18.13 -5.97 -16.91
C MET A 127 -19.44 -5.26 -16.50
N LEU A 128 -19.42 -3.93 -16.31
CA LEU A 128 -20.63 -3.16 -16.00
C LEU A 128 -21.61 -3.14 -17.17
N SER A 129 -21.17 -3.23 -18.43
CA SER A 129 -22.08 -3.19 -19.58
C SER A 129 -23.05 -4.36 -19.66
N VAL A 130 -22.79 -5.46 -18.94
CA VAL A 130 -23.71 -6.61 -18.82
C VAL A 130 -24.88 -6.32 -17.86
N LEU A 131 -24.72 -5.36 -16.96
CA LEU A 131 -25.70 -5.04 -15.92
C LEU A 131 -26.81 -4.11 -16.42
N THR A 132 -28.01 -4.27 -15.88
CA THR A 132 -29.12 -3.33 -16.08
C THR A 132 -28.86 -1.99 -15.39
N PRO A 133 -29.56 -0.91 -15.75
CA PRO A 133 -29.45 0.38 -15.07
C PRO A 133 -29.67 0.28 -13.55
N GLU A 134 -30.66 -0.50 -13.11
CA GLU A 134 -30.99 -0.68 -11.70
C GLU A 134 -29.88 -1.43 -10.96
N GLN A 135 -29.31 -2.46 -11.57
CA GLN A 135 -28.18 -3.21 -11.01
C GLN A 135 -26.92 -2.36 -10.91
N LYS A 136 -26.68 -1.42 -11.85
CA LYS A 136 -25.56 -0.47 -11.78
C LYS A 136 -25.70 0.49 -10.60
N THR A 137 -26.92 0.97 -10.34
CA THR A 137 -27.19 1.82 -9.17
C THR A 137 -26.91 1.06 -7.86
N GLN A 138 -27.42 -0.17 -7.75
CA GLN A 138 -27.14 -1.03 -6.58
C GLN A 138 -25.64 -1.29 -6.41
N PHE A 139 -24.92 -1.52 -7.51
CA PHE A 139 -23.48 -1.72 -7.47
C PHE A 139 -22.73 -0.49 -6.91
N ILE A 140 -23.11 0.72 -7.30
CA ILE A 140 -22.50 1.96 -6.81
C ILE A 140 -22.76 2.13 -5.31
N GLU A 141 -23.98 1.84 -4.86
CA GLU A 141 -24.33 1.90 -3.43
C GLU A 141 -23.55 0.88 -2.60
N GLN A 142 -23.48 -0.38 -3.04
CA GLN A 142 -22.66 -1.41 -2.40
C GLN A 142 -21.19 -1.01 -2.34
N GLN A 143 -20.66 -0.44 -3.43
CA GLN A 143 -19.27 0.03 -3.47
C GLN A 143 -19.02 1.16 -2.47
N LYS A 144 -19.97 2.10 -2.32
CA LYS A 144 -19.87 3.15 -1.30
C LYS A 144 -19.86 2.57 0.11
N ASN A 145 -20.81 1.68 0.42
CA ASN A 145 -20.92 1.06 1.74
C ASN A 145 -19.66 0.28 2.10
N HIS A 146 -19.13 -0.50 1.16
CA HIS A 146 -17.89 -1.23 1.34
C HIS A 146 -16.69 -0.32 1.61
N MET A 147 -16.60 0.82 0.93
CA MET A 147 -15.54 1.81 1.17
C MET A 147 -15.67 2.47 2.55
N ASP A 148 -16.89 2.76 2.98
CA ASP A 148 -17.18 3.35 4.29
C ASP A 148 -16.88 2.35 5.43
N GLU A 149 -17.26 1.08 5.29
CA GLU A 149 -16.89 -0.01 6.22
C GLU A 149 -15.36 -0.16 6.33
N CYS A 150 -14.68 -0.13 5.19
CA CYS A 150 -13.21 -0.19 5.15
C CYS A 150 -12.53 1.03 5.79
N ALA A 151 -13.15 2.20 5.74
CA ALA A 151 -12.64 3.38 6.43
C ALA A 151 -12.77 3.22 7.96
N ASN A 152 -13.88 2.64 8.42
CA ASN A 152 -14.15 2.38 9.83
C ASN A 152 -13.26 1.26 10.41
N ASP A 153 -13.10 0.12 9.73
CA ASP A 153 -12.18 -0.94 10.19
C ASP A 153 -10.74 -0.41 10.32
N LYS A 154 -10.31 0.47 9.42
CA LYS A 154 -8.99 1.13 9.52
C LYS A 154 -8.89 2.07 10.71
N SER A 155 -9.96 2.78 11.09
CA SER A 155 -9.94 3.68 12.26
C SER A 155 -9.93 2.87 13.56
N GLU A 156 -10.73 1.80 13.64
CA GLU A 156 -10.77 0.88 14.78
C GLU A 156 -9.43 0.17 15.00
N ARG A 157 -8.82 -0.37 13.94
CA ARG A 157 -7.48 -0.99 14.02
C ARG A 157 -6.38 0.00 14.41
N LYS A 158 -6.55 1.29 14.15
CA LYS A 158 -5.62 2.32 14.61
C LYS A 158 -5.81 2.59 16.11
N GLY A 159 -7.06 2.62 16.59
CA GLY A 159 -7.39 2.75 18.02
C GLY A 159 -6.90 1.57 18.86
N ASP A 160 -7.20 0.34 18.45
CA ASP A 160 -6.74 -0.86 19.19
C ASP A 160 -5.19 -0.95 19.26
N LYS A 161 -4.49 -0.47 18.21
CA LYS A 161 -3.02 -0.39 18.22
C LYS A 161 -2.48 0.71 19.15
N SER A 162 -3.17 1.84 19.33
CA SER A 162 -2.78 2.83 20.33
C SER A 162 -3.00 2.28 21.74
N ASP A 163 -4.16 1.69 22.00
CA ASP A 163 -4.55 1.20 23.32
C ASP A 163 -3.64 0.05 23.78
N ARG A 164 -3.28 -0.86 22.85
CA ARG A 164 -2.30 -1.93 23.13
C ARG A 164 -0.87 -1.42 23.37
N LYS A 165 -0.50 -0.28 22.77
CA LYS A 165 0.82 0.34 22.98
C LYS A 165 0.89 1.01 24.35
N ASP A 166 -0.21 1.63 24.77
CA ASP A 166 -0.33 2.32 26.05
C ASP A 166 -0.34 1.31 27.21
N HIS A 167 -1.12 0.23 27.11
CA HIS A 167 -1.09 -0.86 28.10
C HIS A 167 0.27 -1.59 28.19
N LYS A 168 1.04 -1.65 27.10
CA LYS A 168 2.41 -2.23 27.11
C LYS A 168 3.44 -1.29 27.75
N GLN A 169 3.19 0.03 27.78
CA GLN A 169 4.03 0.97 28.52
C GLN A 169 3.70 0.95 30.01
N GLU A 170 2.43 0.87 30.39
CA GLU A 170 2.00 0.80 31.80
C GLU A 170 2.48 -0.49 32.48
N GLY A 171 2.37 -1.66 31.83
CA GLY A 171 2.84 -2.94 32.39
C GLY A 171 4.37 -3.13 32.46
N LYS A 172 5.17 -2.16 32.00
CA LYS A 172 6.64 -2.16 32.18
C LYS A 172 7.11 -1.28 33.35
N GLY A 173 6.23 -0.50 33.96
CA GLY A 173 6.53 0.31 35.15
C GLY A 173 6.53 -0.46 36.47
N GLU A 174 5.80 -1.56 36.56
CA GLU A 174 5.55 -2.25 37.85
C GLU A 174 6.43 -3.49 38.14
N ARG A 175 7.42 -3.81 37.28
CA ARG A 175 8.34 -4.95 37.51
C ARG A 175 9.77 -4.53 37.89
N LYS A 176 9.91 -3.53 38.77
CA LYS A 176 11.16 -3.20 39.47
C LYS A 176 10.88 -2.75 40.91
N SER A 177 10.37 -3.67 41.72
CA SER A 177 10.43 -3.55 43.17
C SER A 177 10.09 -4.91 43.80
N GLU A 178 11.02 -5.84 43.71
CA GLU A 178 11.21 -6.95 44.65
C GLU A 178 12.69 -7.35 44.61
#